data_AF-A0A1H4SI51-F1
#
_entry.id   AF-A0A1H4SI51-F1
#
_cell.length_a   1.000
_cell.length_b   1.000
_cell.length_c   1.000
_cell.angle_alpha   90.00
_cell.angle_beta   90.00
_cell.angle_gamma   90.00
#
_symmetry.space_group_name_H-M   'P 1'
#
loop_
_entity.id
_entity.type
_entity.pdbx_description
1 polymer ?
#
loop_
_entity_poly.entity_id
_entity_poly.type
_entity_poly.pdbx_seq_one_letter_code
_entity_poly.pdbx_strand_id
1 'polypeptide(L)'
;MTLLENLTKVRALLADPTKWTKGYLAKDESGNPTFAESSNAACYCMLGAINSVASPEEQRDVKNAVRFHIPTYDKSIADFNDDPNTNHHDVLNLLDRTIAHVSAQG
;
A
#
# COMPACT_ATOMS: atom_id res chain seq x y z
N MET A 1 1.56 -15.21 -5.88
CA MET A 1 1.34 -15.15 -4.43
C MET A 1 -0.15 -15.16 -4.18
N THR A 2 -0.58 -15.65 -3.03
CA THR A 2 -1.97 -15.50 -2.60
C THR A 2 -2.28 -14.02 -2.30
N LEU A 3 -3.56 -13.67 -2.29
CA LEU A 3 -4.00 -12.33 -1.86
C LEU A 3 -3.48 -12.00 -0.46
N LEU A 4 -3.54 -12.95 0.46
CA LEU A 4 -3.06 -12.80 1.83
C LEU A 4 -1.54 -12.56 1.89
N GLU A 5 -0.76 -13.32 1.13
CA GLU A 5 0.69 -13.14 1.04
C GLU A 5 1.07 -11.75 0.51
N ASN A 6 0.38 -11.29 -0.54
CA ASN A 6 0.59 -9.96 -1.10
C ASN A 6 0.27 -8.85 -0.08
N LEU A 7 -0.88 -8.92 0.58
CA LEU A 7 -1.26 -7.94 1.61
C LEU A 7 -0.27 -7.93 2.78
N THR A 8 0.17 -9.10 3.23
CA THR A 8 1.14 -9.24 4.32
C THR A 8 2.48 -8.62 3.94
N LYS A 9 2.94 -8.81 2.70
CA LYS A 9 4.18 -8.20 2.19
C LYS A 9 4.07 -6.68 2.02
N VAL A 10 2.94 -6.16 1.53
CA VAL A 10 2.69 -4.71 1.45
C VAL A 10 2.74 -4.09 2.84
N ARG A 11 2.08 -4.72 3.82
CA ARG A 11 2.13 -4.31 5.23
C ARG A 11 3.57 -4.33 5.72
N ALA A 12 4.29 -5.44 5.56
CA ALA A 12 5.66 -5.56 6.06
C ALA A 12 6.59 -4.50 5.44
N LEU A 13 6.46 -4.21 4.14
CA LEU A 13 7.21 -3.16 3.45
C LEU A 13 6.95 -1.79 4.06
N LEU A 14 5.69 -1.48 4.36
CA LEU A 14 5.29 -0.20 4.94
C LEU A 14 5.42 -0.15 6.46
N ALA A 15 5.79 -1.22 7.15
CA ALA A 15 5.85 -1.24 8.63
C ALA A 15 6.89 -0.26 9.19
N ASP A 16 7.97 -0.03 8.44
CA ASP A 16 8.95 1.00 8.74
C ASP A 16 8.43 2.37 8.26
N PRO A 17 8.27 3.37 9.15
CA PRO A 17 7.78 4.69 8.75
C PRO A 17 8.69 5.39 7.73
N THR A 18 9.99 5.04 7.65
CA THR A 18 10.91 5.59 6.65
C THR A 18 10.64 5.05 5.23
N LYS A 19 9.92 3.92 5.13
CA LYS A 19 9.49 3.31 3.87
C LYS A 19 8.15 3.85 3.37
N TRP A 20 7.50 4.74 4.09
CA TRP A 20 6.23 5.36 3.70
C TRP A 20 6.41 6.80 3.19
N THR A 21 5.71 7.16 2.13
CA THR A 21 5.65 8.54 1.62
C THR A 21 4.24 8.93 1.15
N LYS A 22 4.01 10.24 1.09
CA LYS A 22 2.87 10.87 0.42
C LYS A 22 3.28 11.52 -0.90
N GLY A 23 2.28 11.75 -1.77
CA GLY A 23 2.35 12.55 -2.99
C GLY A 23 3.04 11.89 -4.19
N TYR A 24 3.67 10.73 -4.00
CA TYR A 24 4.41 10.00 -5.04
C TYR A 24 4.26 8.49 -4.83
N LEU A 25 4.27 7.72 -5.93
CA LEU A 25 4.25 6.25 -5.88
C LEU A 25 5.45 5.70 -5.11
N ALA A 26 6.63 6.20 -5.45
CA ALA A 26 7.87 5.91 -4.74
C ALA A 26 8.83 7.10 -4.80
N LYS A 27 9.80 7.10 -3.89
CA LYS A 27 10.99 7.95 -3.96
C LYS A 27 12.25 7.11 -3.79
N ASP A 28 13.35 7.56 -4.40
CA ASP A 28 14.67 6.97 -4.18
C ASP A 28 15.31 7.44 -2.85
N GLU A 29 16.52 6.97 -2.57
CA GLU A 29 17.26 7.33 -1.34
C GLU A 29 17.58 8.83 -1.23
N SER A 30 17.61 9.55 -2.36
CA SER A 30 17.79 11.00 -2.41
C SER A 30 16.48 11.76 -2.26
N GLY A 31 15.34 11.06 -2.14
CA GLY A 31 14.01 11.64 -2.04
C GLY A 31 13.40 12.04 -3.38
N ASN A 32 14.03 11.69 -4.52
CA ASN A 32 13.50 12.01 -5.83
C ASN A 32 12.38 11.02 -6.22
N PRO A 33 11.30 11.50 -6.86
CA PRO A 33 10.26 10.62 -7.36
C PRO A 33 10.80 9.57 -8.34
N THR A 34 10.32 8.33 -8.20
CA THR A 34 10.68 7.21 -9.09
C THR A 34 9.50 6.26 -9.29
N PHE A 35 9.66 5.27 -10.17
CA PHE A 35 8.69 4.19 -10.35
C PHE A 35 8.73 3.22 -9.17
N ALA A 36 7.59 2.65 -8.79
CA ALA A 36 7.50 1.74 -7.64
C ALA A 36 8.22 0.40 -7.89
N GLU A 37 8.35 0.03 -9.16
CA GLU A 37 9.02 -1.17 -9.63
C GLU A 37 10.53 -0.95 -9.82
N SER A 38 11.01 0.29 -9.67
CA SER A 38 12.42 0.62 -9.84
C SER A 38 13.27 0.02 -8.72
N SER A 39 14.44 -0.51 -9.06
CA SER A 39 15.38 -1.09 -8.10
C SER A 39 15.97 -0.07 -7.13
N ASN A 40 15.89 1.23 -7.45
CA ASN A 40 16.35 2.32 -6.59
C ASN A 40 15.25 2.92 -5.70
N ALA A 41 14.02 2.40 -5.74
CA ALA A 41 12.94 2.88 -4.89
C ALA A 41 13.24 2.55 -3.42
N ALA A 42 13.21 3.58 -2.57
CA ALA A 42 13.56 3.49 -1.16
C ALA A 42 12.33 3.58 -0.25
N CYS A 43 11.31 4.35 -0.63
CA CYS A 43 10.04 4.47 0.10
C CYS A 43 8.86 4.62 -0.86
N TYR A 44 7.65 4.31 -0.38
CA TYR A 44 6.44 4.11 -1.19
C TYR A 44 5.21 4.74 -0.55
N CYS A 45 4.26 5.21 -1.36
CA CYS A 45 2.89 5.33 -0.89
C CYS A 45 2.21 3.95 -0.85
N MET A 46 1.00 3.84 -0.30
CA MET A 46 0.28 2.56 -0.26
C MET A 46 0.08 1.95 -1.66
N LEU A 47 -0.30 2.76 -2.66
CA LEU A 47 -0.48 2.28 -4.03
C LEU A 47 0.84 1.82 -4.65
N GLY A 48 1.93 2.55 -4.43
CA GLY A 48 3.26 2.18 -4.89
C GLY A 48 3.76 0.90 -4.23
N ALA A 49 3.52 0.71 -2.94
CA ALA A 49 3.88 -0.51 -2.23
C ALA A 49 3.16 -1.74 -2.82
N ILE A 50 1.87 -1.60 -3.18
CA ILE A 50 1.12 -2.64 -3.87
C ILE A 50 1.76 -2.96 -5.23
N ASN A 51 2.10 -1.93 -6.02
CA ASN A 51 2.73 -2.12 -7.33
C ASN A 51 4.12 -2.77 -7.24
N SER A 52 4.88 -2.46 -6.18
CA SER A 52 6.23 -3.01 -5.95
C SER A 52 6.19 -4.48 -5.51
N VAL A 53 5.16 -4.88 -4.76
CA VAL A 53 5.04 -6.23 -4.19
C VAL A 53 4.33 -7.20 -5.14
N ALA A 54 3.20 -6.79 -5.72
CA ALA A 54 2.31 -7.68 -6.46
C ALA A 54 2.59 -7.64 -7.97
N SER A 55 2.46 -8.79 -8.64
CA SER A 55 2.54 -8.84 -10.11
C SER A 55 1.41 -8.03 -10.76
N PRO A 56 1.55 -7.55 -12.00
CA PRO A 56 0.48 -6.81 -12.69
C PRO A 56 -0.88 -7.52 -12.67
N GLU A 57 -0.89 -8.85 -12.78
CA GLU A 57 -2.10 -9.68 -12.74
C GLU A 57 -2.73 -9.72 -11.35
N GLU A 58 -1.92 -9.70 -10.29
CA GLU A 58 -2.35 -9.78 -8.88
C GLU A 58 -2.77 -8.42 -8.32
N GLN A 59 -2.23 -7.32 -8.85
CA GLN A 59 -2.46 -5.97 -8.35
C GLN A 59 -3.95 -5.62 -8.27
N ARG A 60 -4.77 -6.06 -9.21
CA ARG A 60 -6.21 -5.77 -9.22
C ARG A 60 -6.88 -6.27 -7.95
N ASP A 61 -6.59 -7.51 -7.56
CA ASP A 61 -7.26 -8.16 -6.45
C ASP A 61 -6.78 -7.57 -5.12
N VAL A 62 -5.49 -7.24 -5.00
CA VAL A 62 -4.93 -6.51 -3.84
C VAL A 62 -5.55 -5.12 -3.71
N LYS A 63 -5.63 -4.36 -4.81
CA LYS A 63 -6.22 -3.01 -4.82
C LYS A 63 -7.70 -3.06 -4.43
N ASN A 64 -8.45 -4.03 -4.93
CA ASN A 64 -9.87 -4.18 -4.60
C ASN A 64 -10.07 -4.53 -3.12
N ALA A 65 -9.26 -5.44 -2.58
CA ALA A 65 -9.32 -5.80 -1.16
C ALA A 65 -9.05 -4.59 -0.26
N VAL A 66 -7.99 -3.82 -0.54
CA VAL A 66 -7.67 -2.60 0.23
C VAL A 66 -8.78 -1.55 0.09
N ARG A 67 -9.25 -1.31 -1.14
CA ARG A 67 -10.29 -0.30 -1.42
C ARG A 67 -11.58 -0.58 -0.66
N PHE A 68 -11.96 -1.85 -0.51
CA PHE A 68 -13.15 -2.26 0.23
C PHE A 68 -13.15 -1.78 1.70
N HIS A 69 -11.98 -1.58 2.30
CA HIS A 69 -11.84 -1.16 3.69
C HIS A 69 -11.56 0.34 3.89
N ILE A 70 -11.47 1.12 2.80
CA ILE A 70 -11.32 2.58 2.89
C ILE A 70 -12.62 3.14 3.49
N PRO A 71 -12.55 3.95 4.58
CA PRO A 71 -13.75 4.40 5.31
C PRO A 71 -14.76 5.21 4.48
N THR A 72 -14.33 5.78 3.35
CA THR A 72 -15.14 6.62 2.47
C THR A 72 -15.15 6.04 1.06
N TYR A 73 -16.34 5.70 0.55
CA TYR A 73 -16.52 5.02 -0.73
C TYR A 73 -15.92 5.75 -1.95
N ASP A 74 -15.83 7.08 -1.89
CA ASP A 74 -15.37 7.91 -3.01
C ASP A 74 -13.85 8.10 -3.08
N LYS A 75 -13.08 7.64 -2.09
CA LYS A 75 -11.62 7.81 -2.08
C LYS A 75 -10.91 6.64 -2.75
N SER A 76 -9.94 6.96 -3.60
CA SER A 76 -8.96 5.98 -4.06
C SER A 76 -7.95 5.63 -2.96
N ILE A 77 -7.14 4.60 -3.18
CA ILE A 77 -6.02 4.24 -2.29
C ILE A 77 -5.02 5.41 -2.17
N ALA A 78 -4.77 6.12 -3.28
CA ALA A 78 -3.90 7.29 -3.29
C ALA A 78 -4.52 8.44 -2.49
N ASP A 79 -5.82 8.73 -2.70
CA ASP A 79 -6.51 9.80 -1.95
C ASP A 79 -6.54 9.53 -0.45
N PHE A 80 -6.74 8.26 -0.05
CA PHE A 80 -6.65 7.87 1.36
C PHE A 80 -5.24 8.08 1.90
N ASN A 81 -4.20 7.63 1.18
CA ASN A 81 -2.80 7.78 1.60
C ASN A 81 -2.39 9.25 1.76
N ASP A 82 -2.79 10.09 0.80
CA ASP A 82 -2.34 11.47 0.69
C ASP A 82 -3.22 12.46 1.46
N ASP A 83 -4.37 12.04 1.99
CA ASP A 83 -5.22 12.87 2.85
C ASP A 83 -4.39 13.50 3.98
N PRO A 84 -4.49 14.82 4.22
CA PRO A 84 -3.69 15.50 5.24
C PRO A 84 -3.87 14.91 6.65
N ASN A 85 -5.00 14.26 6.93
CA ASN A 85 -5.28 13.65 8.22
C ASN A 85 -4.85 12.18 8.32
N THR A 86 -4.58 11.51 7.20
CA THR A 86 -4.06 10.14 7.22
C THR A 86 -2.61 10.16 7.68
N ASN A 87 -2.30 9.43 8.74
CA ASN A 87 -0.94 9.19 9.17
C ASN A 87 -0.49 7.75 8.86
N HIS A 88 0.76 7.44 9.15
CA HIS A 88 1.35 6.12 8.92
C HIS A 88 0.59 4.99 9.63
N HIS A 89 0.14 5.25 10.86
CA HIS A 89 -0.62 4.29 11.64
C HIS A 89 -1.99 3.98 11.01
N ASP A 90 -2.65 4.97 10.41
CA ASP A 90 -3.91 4.74 9.69
C ASP A 90 -3.74 3.84 8.46
N VAL A 91 -2.63 4.02 7.73
CA VAL A 91 -2.21 3.18 6.60
C VAL A 91 -2.02 1.74 7.05
N LEU A 92 -1.28 1.52 8.15
CA LEU A 92 -1.07 0.19 8.71
C LEU A 92 -2.37 -0.43 9.20
N ASN A 93 -3.21 0.33 9.91
CA ASN A 93 -4.50 -0.15 10.39
C ASN A 93 -5.44 -0.55 9.25
N LEU A 94 -5.42 0.15 8.13
CA LEU A 94 -6.19 -0.23 6.95
C LEU A 94 -5.72 -1.58 6.39
N LEU A 95 -4.41 -1.79 6.28
CA LEU A 95 -3.82 -3.05 5.83
C LEU A 95 -4.13 -4.18 6.81
N ASP A 96 -3.99 -3.94 8.12
CA ASP A 96 -4.26 -4.93 9.17
C ASP A 96 -5.73 -5.38 9.15
N ARG A 97 -6.69 -4.44 8.98
CA ARG A 97 -8.12 -4.79 8.79
C ARG A 97 -8.35 -5.62 7.53
N THR A 98 -7.70 -5.25 6.43
CA THR A 98 -7.82 -5.96 5.14
C THR A 98 -7.27 -7.39 5.26
N ILE A 99 -6.11 -7.55 5.89
CA ILE A 99 -5.48 -8.85 6.15
C ILE A 99 -6.38 -9.72 7.02
N ALA A 100 -6.93 -9.17 8.11
CA ALA A 100 -7.82 -9.92 9.00
C ALA A 100 -9.09 -10.40 8.27
N HIS A 101 -9.67 -9.56 7.42
CA HIS A 101 -10.84 -9.93 6.62
C HIS A 101 -10.55 -11.06 5.63
N VAL A 102 -9.45 -10.96 4.88
CA VAL A 102 -9.04 -11.99 3.90
C VAL A 102 -8.68 -13.30 4.60
N SER A 103 -8.00 -13.23 5.75
CA SER A 103 -7.60 -14.43 6.52
C SER A 103 -8.80 -15.21 7.08
N ALA A 104 -9.92 -14.53 7.37
CA ALA A 104 -11.13 -15.16 7.90
C ALA A 104 -11.99 -15.86 6.84
N GLN A 105 -11.64 -15.75 5.55
CA GLN A 105 -12.37 -16.34 4.42
C GLN A 105 -11.72 -17.61 3.85
N GLY A 106 -10.49 -17.94 4.30
CA GLY A 106 -9.78 -19.17 3.95
C GLY A 106 -9.99 -20.26 4.98
#